data_AF-A0A437JNP4-F1
#
_entry.id   AF-A0A437JNP4-F1
#
_cell.length_a   1.000
_cell.length_b   1.000
_cell.length_c   1.000
_cell.angle_alpha   90.00
_cell.angle_beta   90.00
_cell.angle_gamma   90.00
#
_symmetry.space_group_name_H-M   'P 1'
#
loop_
_entity.id
_entity.type
_entity.pdbx_description
1 polymer ?
#
loop_
_entity_poly.entity_id
_entity_poly.type
_entity_poly.pdbx_seq_one_letter_code
_entity_poly.pdbx_strand_id
1 'polypeptide(L)'
;MMHALVTGVLVADPEQRSARGDSDCAVVKILPDTGPGDGPVALVTAYGSTARTLLALTAGDPVAVAGRARPALWARPDGATVAGLDVLATSVMTPFEVRRKRRAVRDAIEGAEGVANFAQLPPDTGRE
;
A
#
# COMPACT_ATOMS: atom_id res chain seq x y z
N MET A 1 -21.44 -1.92 7.33
CA MET A 1 -20.19 -2.50 6.80
C MET A 1 -19.10 -1.45 6.99
N MET A 2 -17.97 -1.78 7.64
CA MET A 2 -16.93 -0.80 7.98
C MET A 2 -15.70 -1.00 7.08
N HIS A 3 -15.23 0.10 6.50
CA HIS A 3 -13.98 0.17 5.74
C HIS A 3 -13.05 1.17 6.41
N ALA A 4 -11.76 0.95 6.23
CA ALA A 4 -10.75 1.88 6.71
C ALA A 4 -9.70 2.12 5.63
N LEU A 5 -9.21 3.36 5.62
CA LEU A 5 -7.95 3.74 5.01
C LEU A 5 -6.98 4.02 6.15
N VAL A 6 -5.92 3.24 6.26
CA VAL A 6 -4.91 3.36 7.31
C VAL A 6 -3.60 3.80 6.67
N THR A 7 -3.02 4.89 7.16
CA THR A 7 -1.69 5.36 6.79
C THR A 7 -0.79 5.32 8.02
N GLY A 8 0.46 4.95 7.83
CA GLY A 8 1.43 4.96 8.91
C GLY A 8 2.68 4.19 8.53
N VAL A 9 3.38 3.68 9.55
CA VAL A 9 4.63 2.95 9.39
C VAL A 9 4.52 1.52 9.91
N LEU A 10 5.28 0.61 9.29
CA LEU A 10 5.42 -0.76 9.78
C LEU A 10 6.16 -0.78 11.12
N VAL A 11 5.54 -1.40 12.13
CA VAL A 11 6.14 -1.53 13.48
C VAL A 11 7.21 -2.60 13.53
N ALA A 12 7.06 -3.64 12.71
CA ALA A 12 7.95 -4.79 12.63
C ALA A 12 7.98 -5.31 11.20
N ASP A 13 8.93 -6.20 10.91
CA ASP A 13 9.01 -6.84 9.61
C ASP A 13 7.74 -7.67 9.32
N PRO A 14 7.27 -7.68 8.07
CA PRO A 14 6.10 -8.45 7.67
C PRO A 14 6.23 -9.95 7.94
N GLU A 15 5.23 -10.53 8.60
CA GLU A 15 5.19 -11.97 8.87
C GLU A 15 4.47 -12.70 7.74
N GLN A 16 5.15 -13.65 7.09
CA GLN A 16 4.52 -14.58 6.17
C GLN A 16 3.81 -15.68 6.97
N ARG A 17 2.49 -15.78 6.78
CA ARG A 17 1.68 -16.83 7.38
C ARG A 17 1.09 -17.68 6.27
N SER A 18 1.78 -18.73 5.86
CA SER A 18 1.28 -19.65 4.84
C SER A 18 -0.07 -20.23 5.27
N ALA A 19 -1.14 -19.92 4.53
CA ALA A 19 -2.41 -20.60 4.70
C ALA A 19 -2.31 -22.00 4.06
N ARG A 20 -3.10 -22.96 4.54
CA ARG A 20 -3.17 -24.31 3.96
C ARG A 20 -3.91 -24.22 2.61
N GLY A 21 -3.18 -23.82 1.57
CA GLY A 21 -3.69 -23.52 0.23
C GLY A 21 -2.78 -22.49 -0.44
N ASP A 22 -2.66 -22.54 -1.76
CA ASP A 22 -1.69 -21.86 -2.63
C ASP A 22 -1.82 -20.31 -2.67
N SER A 23 -1.96 -19.67 -1.53
CA SER A 23 -2.25 -18.25 -1.38
C SER A 23 -1.32 -17.65 -0.34
N ASP A 24 -0.36 -16.86 -0.83
CA ASP A 24 0.51 -16.04 0.01
C ASP A 24 -0.36 -15.21 0.96
N CYS A 25 -0.05 -15.28 2.25
CA CYS A 25 -0.73 -14.51 3.27
C CYS A 25 0.33 -13.81 4.13
N ALA A 26 0.11 -12.52 4.34
CA ALA A 26 0.99 -11.64 5.09
C ALA A 26 0.21 -10.99 6.21
N VAL A 27 0.81 -10.94 7.38
CA VAL A 27 0.30 -10.23 8.55
C VAL A 27 1.29 -9.16 8.93
N VAL A 28 0.82 -7.92 9.02
CA VAL A 28 1.65 -6.78 9.39
C VAL A 28 0.99 -5.94 10.46
N LYS A 29 1.82 -5.27 11.25
CA LYS A 29 1.38 -4.32 12.27
C LYS A 29 1.76 -2.91 11.83
N ILE A 30 0.76 -2.06 11.69
CA ILE A 30 0.93 -0.65 11.32
C ILE A 30 0.67 0.20 12.57
N LEU A 31 1.56 1.16 12.80
CA LEU A 31 1.33 2.27 13.72
C LEU A 31 0.73 3.41 12.91
N PRO A 32 -0.56 3.75 13.09
CA PRO A 32 -1.22 4.79 12.32
C PRO A 32 -0.80 6.19 12.76
N ASP A 33 -0.75 7.11 11.81
CA ASP A 33 -0.47 8.52 12.06
C ASP A 33 -1.64 9.18 12.80
N THR A 34 -1.61 9.16 14.13
CA THR A 34 -2.76 9.52 14.99
C THR A 34 -2.54 10.79 15.83
N GLY A 35 -1.46 11.53 15.56
CA GLY A 35 -1.09 12.73 16.31
C GLY A 35 -0.32 12.41 17.60
N PRO A 36 -0.05 13.41 18.47
CA PRO A 36 0.72 13.21 19.69
C PRO A 36 -0.07 12.35 20.70
N GLY A 37 0.30 11.06 20.80
CA GLY A 37 -0.26 10.08 21.71
C GLY A 37 0.03 8.64 21.25
N ASP A 38 -0.23 7.64 22.10
CA ASP A 38 -0.20 6.22 21.70
C ASP A 38 -1.45 5.91 20.85
N GLY A 39 -1.25 5.82 19.54
CA GLY A 39 -2.30 5.49 18.59
C GLY A 39 -2.78 4.04 18.66
N PRO A 40 -4.04 3.75 18.28
CA PRO A 40 -4.50 2.37 18.11
C PRO A 40 -3.64 1.65 17.07
N VAL A 41 -3.24 0.42 17.37
CA VAL A 41 -2.51 -0.42 16.41
C VAL A 41 -3.47 -0.95 15.36
N ALA A 42 -3.06 -0.93 14.09
CA ALA A 42 -3.77 -1.65 13.02
C ALA A 42 -3.04 -2.96 12.69
N LEU A 43 -3.71 -4.09 12.93
CA LEU A 43 -3.30 -5.39 12.44
C LEU A 43 -3.88 -5.57 11.05
N VAL A 44 -3.02 -5.79 10.06
CA VAL A 44 -3.43 -5.92 8.66
C VAL A 44 -3.13 -7.33 8.19
N THR A 45 -4.15 -7.98 7.61
CA THR A 45 -4.01 -9.26 6.91
C THR A 45 -4.25 -9.04 5.42
N ALA A 46 -3.33 -9.55 4.60
CA ALA A 46 -3.43 -9.48 3.15
C ALA A 46 -3.21 -10.86 2.51
N TYR A 47 -3.72 -11.03 1.29
CA TYR A 47 -3.56 -12.24 0.50
C TYR A 47 -3.06 -11.92 -0.91
N GLY A 48 -2.46 -12.92 -1.58
CA GLY A 48 -2.10 -12.87 -2.99
C GLY A 48 -1.06 -11.79 -3.32
N SER A 49 -1.31 -11.00 -4.36
CA SER A 49 -0.39 -9.93 -4.78
C SER A 49 -0.18 -8.87 -3.69
N THR A 50 -1.23 -8.52 -2.95
CA THR A 50 -1.17 -7.58 -1.83
C THR A 50 -0.28 -8.10 -0.71
N ALA A 51 -0.32 -9.42 -0.44
CA ALA A 51 0.57 -10.05 0.53
C ALA A 51 2.04 -9.97 0.08
N ARG A 52 2.33 -10.27 -1.19
CA ARG A 52 3.70 -10.17 -1.75
C ARG A 52 4.25 -8.76 -1.69
N THR A 53 3.44 -7.75 -1.98
CA THR A 53 3.83 -6.33 -1.83
C THR A 53 4.22 -6.03 -0.39
N LEU A 54 3.41 -6.47 0.59
CA LEU A 54 3.71 -6.24 2.00
C LEU A 54 4.99 -6.96 2.42
N LEU A 55 5.18 -8.22 2.03
CA LEU A 55 6.37 -9.02 2.37
C LEU A 55 7.69 -8.48 1.79
N ALA A 56 7.63 -7.57 0.81
CA ALA A 56 8.81 -6.92 0.24
C ALA A 56 9.25 -5.67 1.03
N LEU A 57 8.50 -5.26 2.05
CA LEU A 57 8.80 -4.11 2.89
C LEU A 57 9.57 -4.52 4.15
N THR A 58 10.15 -3.55 4.84
CA THR A 58 10.80 -3.74 6.13
C THR A 58 10.20 -2.86 7.22
N ALA A 59 10.48 -3.18 8.48
CA ALA A 59 10.13 -2.33 9.61
C ALA A 59 10.57 -0.86 9.38
N GLY A 60 9.69 0.08 9.72
CA GLY A 60 9.89 1.51 9.50
C GLY A 60 9.47 2.02 8.12
N ASP A 61 9.16 1.15 7.14
CA ASP A 61 8.66 1.62 5.85
C ASP A 61 7.27 2.25 5.99
N PRO A 62 7.03 3.40 5.31
CA PRO A 62 5.71 3.98 5.26
C PRO A 62 4.80 3.17 4.33
N VAL A 63 3.54 3.01 4.73
CA VAL A 63 2.54 2.24 3.98
C VAL A 63 1.15 2.84 4.16
N ALA A 64 0.34 2.75 3.10
CA ALA A 64 -1.08 3.04 3.13
C ALA A 64 -1.87 1.79 2.76
N VAL A 65 -2.91 1.46 3.53
CA VAL A 65 -3.73 0.26 3.36
C VAL A 65 -5.20 0.65 3.29
N ALA A 66 -5.90 0.12 2.29
CA ALA A 66 -7.36 0.16 2.20
C ALA A 66 -7.94 -1.23 2.38
N GLY A 67 -9.01 -1.36 3.15
CA GLY A 67 -9.59 -2.66 3.43
C GLY A 67 -10.88 -2.64 4.21
N ARG A 68 -11.40 -3.84 4.48
CA ARG A 68 -12.51 -4.05 5.41
C ARG A 68 -11.94 -4.05 6.82
N ALA A 69 -12.55 -3.28 7.71
CA ALA A 69 -12.05 -3.09 9.05
C ALA A 69 -13.02 -3.62 10.11
N ARG A 70 -12.46 -4.10 11.21
CA ARG A 70 -13.18 -4.55 12.40
C ARG A 70 -12.48 -4.00 13.65
N PRO A 71 -13.20 -3.37 14.58
CA PRO A 71 -12.64 -3.04 15.88
C PRO A 71 -12.17 -4.32 16.57
N ALA A 72 -10.97 -4.27 17.17
CA ALA A 72 -10.37 -5.38 17.88
C ALA A 72 -9.90 -4.92 19.26
N LEU A 73 -10.02 -5.81 20.24
CA LEU A 73 -9.47 -5.65 21.58
C LEU A 73 -8.46 -6.78 21.80
N TRP A 74 -7.24 -6.41 22.15
CA TRP A 74 -6.18 -7.38 22.43
C TRP A 74 -5.78 -7.29 23.89
N ALA A 75 -5.70 -8.44 24.56
CA ALA A 75 -5.10 -8.54 25.87
C ALA A 75 -3.58 -8.48 25.72
N ARG A 76 -2.95 -7.57 26.45
CA ARG A 76 -1.49 -7.47 26.54
C ARG A 76 -0.99 -8.36 27.70
N PRO A 77 0.27 -8.84 27.65
CA PRO A 77 0.80 -9.69 28.73
C PRO A 77 0.80 -9.05 30.13
N ASP A 78 0.75 -7.73 30.21
CA ASP A 78 0.62 -6.95 31.46
C ASP A 78 -0.82 -6.89 32.02
N GLY A 79 -1.79 -7.53 31.34
CA GLY A 79 -3.20 -7.50 31.70
C GLY A 79 -3.97 -6.29 31.17
N ALA A 80 -3.31 -5.33 30.52
CA ALA A 80 -3.98 -4.19 29.90
C ALA A 80 -4.69 -4.61 28.60
N THR A 81 -5.80 -3.94 28.28
CA THR A 81 -6.49 -4.13 26.99
C THR A 81 -6.09 -3.03 26.03
N VAL A 82 -5.60 -3.40 24.85
CA VAL A 82 -5.28 -2.48 23.77
C VAL A 82 -6.42 -2.50 22.76
N ALA A 83 -7.00 -1.32 22.51
CA ALA A 83 -7.94 -1.13 21.41
C ALA A 83 -7.18 -0.92 20.10
N GLY A 84 -7.64 -1.57 19.04
CA GLY A 84 -7.09 -1.38 17.71
C GLY A 84 -8.02 -1.84 16.61
N LEU A 85 -7.43 -2.04 15.44
CA LEU A 85 -8.17 -2.33 14.21
C LEU A 85 -7.62 -3.58 13.57
N ASP A 86 -8.48 -4.55 13.27
CA ASP A 86 -8.16 -5.68 12.39
C ASP A 86 -8.67 -5.36 10.98
N VAL A 87 -7.76 -5.35 10.01
CA VAL A 87 -8.01 -4.91 8.64
C VAL A 87 -7.68 -6.04 7.66
N LEU A 88 -8.68 -6.43 6.89
CA LEU A 88 -8.49 -7.28 5.72
C LEU A 88 -8.19 -6.37 4.51
N ALA A 89 -6.93 -6.34 4.09
CA ALA A 89 -6.46 -5.47 3.02
C ALA A 89 -7.01 -5.90 1.67
N THR A 90 -7.64 -4.96 0.97
CA THR A 90 -8.03 -5.10 -0.44
C THR A 90 -7.04 -4.39 -1.36
N SER A 91 -6.36 -3.36 -0.86
CA SER A 91 -5.31 -2.64 -1.59
C SER A 91 -4.24 -2.11 -0.64
N VAL A 92 -3.00 -2.11 -1.10
CA VAL A 92 -1.83 -1.55 -0.41
C VAL A 92 -1.16 -0.56 -1.35
N MET A 93 -0.63 0.52 -0.80
CA MET A 93 0.17 1.51 -1.51
C MET A 93 1.44 1.81 -0.73
N THR A 94 2.58 1.68 -1.40
CA THR A 94 3.91 1.94 -0.82
C THR A 94 4.61 3.09 -1.55
N PRO A 95 5.60 3.76 -0.94
CA PRO A 95 6.40 4.81 -1.60
C PRO A 95 7.05 4.31 -2.90
N PHE A 96 7.46 3.04 -2.94
CA PHE A 96 7.97 2.39 -4.15
C PHE A 96 6.93 2.36 -5.27
N GLU A 97 5.71 1.93 -4.96
CA GLU A 97 4.61 1.89 -5.92
C GLU A 97 4.16 3.28 -6.35
N VAL A 98 4.19 4.27 -5.45
CA VAL A 98 3.93 5.68 -5.77
C VAL A 98 4.98 6.21 -6.74
N ARG A 99 6.27 5.94 -6.52
CA ARG A 99 7.36 6.34 -7.44
C ARG A 99 7.21 5.66 -8.80
N ARG A 100 6.89 4.37 -8.82
CA ARG A 100 6.67 3.59 -10.05
C ARG A 100 5.45 4.09 -10.84
N LYS A 101 4.31 4.31 -10.18
CA LYS A 101 3.09 4.84 -10.82
C LYS A 101 3.30 6.26 -11.33
N ARG A 102 3.95 7.14 -10.57
CA ARG A 102 4.27 8.51 -11.02
C ARG A 102 5.18 8.52 -12.25
N ARG A 103 6.14 7.59 -12.32
CA ARG A 103 6.97 7.40 -13.52
C ARG A 103 6.11 6.98 -14.71
N ALA A 104 5.31 5.93 -14.57
CA ALA A 104 4.44 5.47 -15.65
C ALA A 104 3.46 6.54 -16.14
N VAL A 105 2.92 7.38 -15.24
CA VAL A 105 2.06 8.52 -15.60
C VAL A 105 2.85 9.59 -16.36
N ARG A 106 4.07 9.94 -15.94
CA ARG A 106 4.92 10.88 -16.69
C ARG A 106 5.26 10.35 -18.08
N ASP A 107 5.70 9.10 -18.16
CA ASP A 107 6.06 8.47 -19.45
C ASP A 107 4.84 8.40 -20.40
N ALA A 108 3.63 8.20 -19.86
CA ALA A 108 2.39 8.24 -20.64
C ALA A 108 2.02 9.66 -21.11
N ILE A 109 2.25 10.69 -20.29
CA ILE A 109 2.03 12.10 -20.66
C ILE A 109 3.04 12.53 -21.73
N GLU A 110 4.34 12.26 -21.52
CA GLU A 110 5.41 12.57 -22.48
C GLU A 110 5.22 11.81 -23.80
N GLY A 111 4.76 10.55 -23.75
CA GLY A 111 4.39 9.79 -24.93
C GLY A 111 3.21 10.39 -25.69
N ALA A 112 2.18 10.89 -25.00
CA ALA A 112 1.03 11.54 -25.63
C ALA A 112 1.41 12.90 -26.27
N GLU A 113 2.26 13.68 -25.60
CA GLU A 113 2.78 14.95 -26.13
C GLU A 113 3.71 14.72 -27.33
N GLY A 114 4.56 13.68 -27.30
CA GLY A 114 5.43 13.32 -28.42
C GLY A 114 4.67 12.89 -29.68
N VAL A 115 3.55 12.18 -29.51
CA VAL A 115 2.67 11.78 -30.64
C VAL A 115 1.93 13.00 -31.23
N ALA A 116 1.47 13.93 -30.37
CA ALA A 116 0.89 15.19 -30.84
C ALA A 116 1.92 16.02 -31.64
N ASN A 117 3.14 16.14 -31.13
CA ASN A 117 4.19 16.95 -31.75
C ASN A 117 4.67 16.36 -33.08
N PHE A 118 4.69 15.02 -33.22
CA PHE A 118 4.97 14.35 -34.50
C PHE A 118 3.84 14.54 -35.53
N ALA A 119 2.59 14.62 -35.09
CA ALA A 119 1.45 14.92 -35.98
C ALA A 119 1.42 16.40 -36.44
N GLN A 120 2.20 17.28 -35.82
CA GLN A 120 2.38 18.68 -36.20
C GLN A 120 3.63 18.94 -37.03
N LEU A 121 4.38 17.89 -37.42
CA LEU A 121 5.44 18.06 -38.41
C LEU A 121 4.80 18.57 -39.70
N PRO A 122 5.22 19.73 -40.24
CA PRO A 122 4.70 20.21 -41.51
C PRO A 122 4.93 19.12 -42.57
N PRO A 123 3.98 18.90 -43.48
CA PRO A 123 4.16 17.94 -44.56
C PRO A 123 5.45 18.32 -45.29
N ASP A 124 6.32 17.33 -45.46
CA ASP A 124 7.58 17.45 -46.18
C ASP A 124 7.36 18.22 -47.49
N THR A 125 7.65 19.52 -47.47
CA THR A 125 7.70 20.34 -48.66
C THR A 125 8.95 19.89 -49.39
N GLY A 126 8.74 18.88 -50.24
CA GLY A 126 9.72 18.32 -51.14
C GLY A 126 10.53 19.44 -51.76
N ARG A 127 11.84 19.38 -51.52
CA ARG A 127 12.80 20.14 -52.30
C ARG A 127 13.02 19.38 -53.60
N GLU A 128 12.55 20.00 -54.68
CA GLU A 128 12.95 19.78 -56.07
C GLU A 128 14.48 19.87 -56.26
#